data_AF-A0A9R1NUC5-F1
#
_entry.id   AF-A0A9R1NUC5-F1
#
_cell.length_a   1.000
_cell.length_b   1.000
_cell.length_c   1.000
_cell.angle_alpha   90.00
_cell.angle_beta   90.00
_cell.angle_gamma   90.00
#
_symmetry.space_group_name_H-M   'P 1'
#
loop_
_entity.id
_entity.type
_entity.pdbx_description
1 polymer ?
#
loop_
_entity_poly.entity_id
_entity_poly.type
_entity_poly.pdbx_seq_one_letter_code
_entity_poly.pdbx_strand_id
1 'polypeptide(L)'
;MMAAARMAFASSCRVHLLLPSSPSTPILARTRVGCRGIAKSISFLAPLSAARSAALFCSCSSPSSDAVVAPAPTQAAVEEKKPAPAAGEEEKGEVPVGELAGLLDIRVGRVVKAWLHPEADTLYVEEVDVGEEQPRTICSGLVKYLPLDQLQDSNVIVLANLKPRNMRGIKSNGMLMCASDASHENVELLAPPEGSVPGERVWFGSEDEKSIQSEPATGNQVQKKKIWESVQPHLKTTDNCVAVLGEQPMRTSAGMVFCKSLQGASVS
;
A
#
# COMPACT_ATOMS: atom_id res chain seq x y z
N MET A 1 4.53 11.83 -77.08
CA MET A 1 3.20 11.78 -77.72
C MET A 1 2.22 11.25 -76.70
N MET A 2 1.07 11.92 -76.47
CA MET A 2 -0.14 11.41 -75.75
C MET A 2 0.05 10.88 -74.30
N ALA A 3 -0.97 10.88 -73.44
CA ALA A 3 -2.12 11.79 -73.34
C ALA A 3 -2.57 11.84 -71.86
N ALA A 4 -3.09 12.99 -71.42
CA ALA A 4 -3.60 13.16 -70.07
C ALA A 4 -4.98 12.49 -69.88
N ALA A 5 -5.26 11.99 -68.68
CA ALA A 5 -6.60 11.63 -68.22
C ALA A 5 -6.94 12.45 -66.98
N ARG A 6 -8.02 13.23 -67.04
CA ARG A 6 -8.59 14.00 -65.92
C ARG A 6 -9.97 13.43 -65.63
N MET A 7 -10.27 13.12 -64.38
CA MET A 7 -11.65 13.23 -63.87
C MET A 7 -11.63 13.74 -62.44
N ALA A 8 -12.36 14.83 -62.23
CA ALA A 8 -12.82 15.24 -60.90
C ALA A 8 -14.31 14.93 -60.84
N PHE A 9 -14.80 14.52 -59.66
CA PHE A 9 -16.23 14.41 -59.41
C PHE A 9 -16.57 15.11 -58.10
N ALA A 10 -17.03 16.34 -58.22
CA ALA A 10 -17.71 17.05 -57.14
C ALA A 10 -19.22 16.87 -57.33
N SER A 11 -19.91 16.36 -56.31
CA SER A 11 -21.37 16.35 -56.28
C SER A 11 -21.83 16.81 -54.91
N SER A 12 -22.46 17.99 -54.87
CA SER A 12 -23.07 18.53 -53.65
C SER A 12 -24.53 18.10 -53.59
N CYS A 13 -24.91 17.43 -52.51
CA CYS A 13 -26.31 17.31 -52.09
C CYS A 13 -26.46 17.91 -50.68
N ARG A 14 -27.64 18.48 -50.42
CA ARG A 14 -27.85 19.52 -49.41
C ARG A 14 -29.20 19.32 -48.74
N VAL A 15 -29.28 19.56 -47.43
CA VAL A 15 -30.51 19.65 -46.60
C VAL A 15 -31.33 18.35 -46.44
N HIS A 16 -31.36 17.82 -45.22
CA HIS A 16 -32.64 17.74 -44.50
C HIS A 16 -32.44 17.91 -42.99
N LEU A 17 -33.21 18.79 -42.36
CA LEU A 17 -33.36 18.81 -40.90
C LEU A 17 -34.28 17.66 -40.49
N LEU A 18 -34.11 17.09 -39.29
CA LEU A 18 -35.23 16.71 -38.42
C LEU A 18 -34.73 16.40 -37.01
N LEU A 19 -35.28 17.10 -36.01
CA LEU A 19 -35.20 16.71 -34.60
C LEU A 19 -36.49 15.98 -34.22
N PRO A 20 -36.41 14.99 -33.31
CA PRO A 20 -37.44 14.73 -32.31
C PRO A 20 -36.95 15.23 -30.94
N SER A 21 -37.49 16.30 -30.35
CA SER A 21 -38.84 16.46 -29.79
C SER A 21 -39.15 15.50 -28.63
N SER A 22 -39.03 15.99 -27.39
CA SER A 22 -39.43 15.29 -26.17
C SER A 22 -40.96 15.18 -26.02
N PRO A 23 -41.45 14.23 -25.21
CA PRO A 23 -42.69 14.39 -24.44
C PRO A 23 -42.39 14.60 -22.94
N SER A 24 -43.28 15.29 -22.23
CA SER A 24 -43.12 15.71 -20.82
C SER A 24 -44.28 15.25 -19.93
N THR A 25 -43.96 14.84 -18.69
CA THR A 25 -44.71 14.95 -17.40
C THR A 25 -46.25 14.81 -17.34
N PRO A 26 -46.78 14.13 -16.30
CA PRO A 26 -47.17 14.80 -15.04
C PRO A 26 -46.44 14.19 -13.81
N ILE A 27 -46.25 14.82 -12.63
CA ILE A 27 -47.01 15.76 -11.79
C ILE A 27 -48.02 15.09 -10.83
N LEU A 28 -48.11 15.63 -9.60
CA LEU A 28 -48.85 15.20 -8.39
C LEU A 28 -48.23 14.01 -7.61
N ALA A 29 -48.31 13.93 -6.27
CA ALA A 29 -48.98 14.81 -5.29
C ALA A 29 -48.20 14.93 -3.95
N ARG A 30 -48.54 15.96 -3.15
CA ARG A 30 -48.13 16.10 -1.74
C ARG A 30 -48.92 15.15 -0.84
N THR A 31 -48.27 14.62 0.21
CA THR A 31 -48.96 14.27 1.47
C THR A 31 -48.13 14.70 2.68
N ARG A 32 -48.73 15.43 3.62
CA ARG A 32 -48.17 15.74 4.96
C ARG A 32 -48.90 14.92 6.02
N VAL A 33 -48.21 13.98 6.68
CA VAL A 33 -48.58 13.41 8.00
C VAL A 33 -47.26 13.03 8.70
N GLY A 34 -47.01 13.29 10.00
CA GLY A 34 -47.74 14.17 10.92
C GLY A 34 -48.30 13.49 12.18
N CYS A 35 -47.46 12.93 13.06
CA CYS A 35 -47.77 12.80 14.50
C CYS A 35 -46.56 12.38 15.36
N ARG A 36 -46.56 12.84 16.62
CA ARG A 36 -46.18 12.17 17.90
C ARG A 36 -44.99 11.18 17.84
N GLY A 37 -43.89 11.32 18.60
CA GLY A 37 -43.73 12.03 19.87
C GLY A 37 -43.98 11.10 21.06
N ILE A 38 -42.91 10.47 21.57
CA ILE A 38 -42.92 9.64 22.78
C ILE A 38 -41.74 10.06 23.66
N ALA A 39 -42.03 10.69 24.80
CA ALA A 39 -41.02 11.05 25.79
C ALA A 39 -41.03 10.05 26.95
N LYS A 40 -39.88 9.40 27.19
CA LYS A 40 -39.47 8.74 28.44
C LYS A 40 -37.96 8.98 28.54
N SER A 41 -37.40 9.76 29.47
CA SER A 41 -37.82 10.07 30.85
C SER A 41 -37.97 8.82 31.70
N ILE A 42 -36.83 8.23 32.06
CA ILE A 42 -36.69 7.30 33.19
C ILE A 42 -35.58 7.84 34.08
N SER A 43 -35.97 8.53 35.15
CA SER A 43 -35.08 9.06 36.18
C SER A 43 -35.01 8.09 37.37
N PHE A 44 -33.87 7.42 37.53
CA PHE A 44 -33.43 6.79 38.77
C PHE A 44 -31.94 7.18 38.92
N LEU A 45 -31.59 8.19 39.73
CA LEU A 45 -31.54 8.18 41.19
C LEU A 45 -30.51 7.15 41.71
N ALA A 46 -29.43 7.67 42.31
CA ALA A 46 -28.35 6.88 42.89
C ALA A 46 -28.79 6.20 44.21
N PRO A 47 -27.93 5.34 44.81
CA PRO A 47 -27.02 5.92 45.81
C PRO A 47 -25.60 5.31 45.89
N LEU A 48 -24.65 6.18 46.21
CA LEU A 48 -23.67 6.07 47.30
C LEU A 48 -23.20 4.65 47.75
N SER A 49 -21.91 4.37 47.57
CA SER A 49 -21.09 3.67 48.59
C SER A 49 -19.60 3.97 48.41
N ALA A 50 -18.83 4.00 49.50
CA ALA A 50 -17.39 4.26 49.47
C ALA A 50 -16.64 3.49 50.57
N ALA A 51 -15.68 2.65 50.16
CA ALA A 51 -14.58 2.08 50.96
C ALA A 51 -13.46 1.75 49.95
N ARG A 52 -12.17 2.06 50.13
CA ARG A 52 -11.27 2.08 51.31
C ARG A 52 -11.09 0.71 51.99
N SER A 53 -10.27 -0.13 51.37
CA SER A 53 -9.24 -0.95 52.05
C SER A 53 -7.95 -0.77 51.25
N ALA A 54 -6.84 -0.29 51.81
CA ALA A 54 -6.01 -0.84 52.90
C ALA A 54 -4.99 -1.84 52.36
N ALA A 55 -3.71 -1.58 52.65
CA ALA A 55 -2.57 -2.33 52.12
C ALA A 55 -2.25 -3.58 52.95
N LEU A 56 -1.45 -4.48 52.39
CA LEU A 56 -0.57 -5.33 53.18
C LEU A 56 0.76 -5.57 52.44
N PHE A 57 1.82 -5.78 53.23
CA PHE A 57 3.22 -5.88 52.80
C PHE A 57 3.74 -7.28 53.15
N CYS A 58 4.36 -8.00 52.22
CA CYS A 58 5.32 -9.08 52.49
C CYS A 58 6.05 -9.39 51.16
N SER A 59 7.35 -9.15 51.01
CA SER A 59 8.54 -9.66 51.74
C SER A 59 9.12 -10.92 51.10
N CYS A 60 10.45 -10.98 51.08
CA CYS A 60 11.27 -11.93 50.31
C CYS A 60 11.61 -13.21 51.09
N SER A 61 11.99 -14.28 50.37
CA SER A 61 13.33 -14.90 50.47
C SER A 61 13.46 -16.18 49.64
N SER A 62 14.64 -16.40 49.07
CA SER A 62 15.11 -17.72 48.61
C SER A 62 15.67 -18.54 49.77
N PRO A 63 15.87 -19.87 49.61
CA PRO A 63 17.20 -20.43 49.88
C PRO A 63 17.66 -21.46 48.83
N SER A 64 18.82 -22.09 49.07
CA SER A 64 19.59 -22.90 48.09
C SER A 64 20.30 -24.11 48.71
N SER A 65 20.59 -25.13 47.88
CA SER A 65 21.49 -26.29 48.16
C SER A 65 20.97 -27.31 49.21
N ASP A 66 21.30 -28.61 49.22
CA ASP A 66 22.16 -29.48 48.39
C ASP A 66 21.46 -30.90 48.27
N ALA A 67 22.01 -32.12 48.08
CA ALA A 67 23.37 -32.67 48.11
C ALA A 67 23.59 -33.96 47.26
N VAL A 68 24.86 -34.19 46.92
CA VAL A 68 25.63 -35.37 46.40
C VAL A 68 25.12 -36.84 46.42
N VAL A 69 25.59 -37.61 45.39
CA VAL A 69 26.26 -38.95 45.41
C VAL A 69 25.87 -39.86 44.22
N ALA A 70 26.85 -40.52 43.58
CA ALA A 70 26.70 -41.48 42.48
C ALA A 70 27.03 -42.93 42.93
N PRO A 71 26.78 -43.96 42.09
CA PRO A 71 27.93 -44.50 41.33
C PRO A 71 27.60 -44.97 39.89
N ALA A 72 28.66 -45.25 39.12
CA ALA A 72 28.62 -45.95 37.81
C ALA A 72 28.94 -47.46 38.01
N PRO A 73 28.97 -48.38 36.99
CA PRO A 73 29.85 -48.22 35.81
C PRO A 73 29.41 -48.91 34.47
N THR A 74 30.23 -48.70 33.44
CA THR A 74 30.49 -49.57 32.26
C THR A 74 29.34 -49.94 31.30
N GLN A 75 29.40 -49.40 30.07
CA GLN A 75 29.83 -50.17 28.90
C GLN A 75 30.21 -49.25 27.72
N ALA A 76 31.03 -49.75 26.80
CA ALA A 76 31.55 -49.00 25.66
C ALA A 76 31.22 -49.74 24.35
N ALA A 77 30.81 -48.98 23.33
CA ALA A 77 30.72 -49.41 21.95
C ALA A 77 31.31 -48.31 21.06
N VAL A 78 31.94 -48.70 19.95
CA VAL A 78 32.63 -47.80 19.03
C VAL A 78 31.75 -47.59 17.79
N GLU A 79 31.65 -46.35 17.31
CA GLU A 79 31.11 -46.07 15.97
C GLU A 79 31.93 -44.95 15.29
N GLU A 80 31.93 -44.95 13.96
CA GLU A 80 33.06 -44.42 13.18
C GLU A 80 33.00 -42.93 12.85
N LYS A 81 34.16 -42.28 12.92
CA LYS A 81 34.36 -40.87 12.56
C LYS A 81 34.69 -40.71 11.07
N LYS A 82 33.68 -40.73 10.19
CA LYS A 82 33.84 -40.20 8.82
C LYS A 82 33.70 -38.65 8.80
N PRO A 83 34.26 -37.97 7.78
CA PRO A 83 34.57 -36.54 7.91
C PRO A 83 33.34 -35.63 7.82
N ALA A 84 33.43 -34.47 8.46
CA ALA A 84 32.59 -33.34 8.10
C ALA A 84 32.87 -32.96 6.63
N PRO A 85 31.84 -32.73 5.79
CA PRO A 85 32.02 -31.91 4.60
C PRO A 85 32.62 -30.56 5.02
N ALA A 86 33.54 -30.04 4.22
CA ALA A 86 34.05 -28.69 4.43
C ALA A 86 32.90 -27.68 4.40
N ALA A 87 33.10 -26.49 4.98
CA ALA A 87 32.22 -25.37 4.74
C ALA A 87 32.18 -25.11 3.22
N GLY A 88 31.07 -25.46 2.58
CA GLY A 88 30.69 -24.83 1.34
C GLY A 88 30.46 -23.36 1.70
N GLU A 89 31.29 -22.49 1.16
CA GLU A 89 30.95 -21.08 1.08
C GLU A 89 29.69 -21.02 0.22
N GLU A 90 28.54 -20.82 0.86
CA GLU A 90 27.34 -20.42 0.15
C GLU A 90 27.65 -19.07 -0.48
N GLU A 91 28.03 -19.08 -1.76
CA GLU A 91 27.83 -17.94 -2.62
C GLU A 91 26.37 -17.51 -2.45
N LYS A 92 26.17 -16.44 -1.69
CA LYS A 92 25.01 -15.61 -1.86
C LYS A 92 25.11 -15.02 -3.26
N GLY A 93 24.64 -15.79 -4.25
CA GLY A 93 24.24 -15.23 -5.53
C GLY A 93 23.25 -14.12 -5.20
N GLU A 94 23.70 -12.88 -5.37
CA GLU A 94 22.88 -11.70 -5.10
C GLU A 94 21.77 -11.69 -6.13
N VAL A 95 20.60 -12.21 -5.72
CA VAL A 95 19.40 -12.27 -6.56
C VAL A 95 19.17 -10.86 -7.11
N PRO A 96 19.22 -10.67 -8.44
CA PRO A 96 19.34 -9.33 -9.01
C PRO A 96 18.13 -8.49 -8.60
N VAL A 97 18.37 -7.20 -8.32
CA VAL A 97 17.37 -6.35 -7.65
C VAL A 97 16.07 -6.24 -8.47
N GLY A 98 16.13 -6.38 -9.79
CA GLY A 98 14.94 -6.49 -10.66
C GLY A 98 14.07 -7.71 -10.37
N GLU A 99 14.65 -8.90 -10.13
CA GLU A 99 13.90 -10.10 -9.71
C GLU A 99 13.29 -9.91 -8.32
N LEU A 100 14.03 -9.30 -7.38
CA LEU A 100 13.52 -9.00 -6.04
C LEU A 100 12.37 -7.99 -6.09
N ALA A 101 12.46 -6.96 -6.94
CA ALA A 101 11.37 -6.03 -7.18
C ALA A 101 10.17 -6.69 -7.88
N GLY A 102 10.43 -7.66 -8.77
CA GLY A 102 9.41 -8.54 -9.37
C GLY A 102 8.66 -9.41 -8.35
N LEU A 103 9.18 -9.59 -7.13
CA LEU A 103 8.48 -10.25 -6.02
C LEU A 103 7.65 -9.28 -5.14
N LEU A 104 7.73 -7.96 -5.36
CA LEU A 104 6.88 -6.98 -4.68
C LEU A 104 5.53 -6.86 -5.40
N ASP A 105 4.47 -6.63 -4.63
CA ASP A 105 3.12 -6.37 -5.14
C ASP A 105 2.87 -4.86 -5.11
N ILE A 106 3.49 -4.16 -6.06
CA ILE A 106 3.29 -2.73 -6.25
C ILE A 106 2.12 -2.56 -7.21
N ARG A 107 1.08 -1.80 -6.82
CA ARG A 107 -0.12 -1.57 -7.62
C ARG A 107 -0.48 -0.10 -7.71
N VAL A 108 -1.20 0.25 -8.77
CA VAL A 108 -2.00 1.47 -8.84
C VAL A 108 -3.12 1.37 -7.81
N GLY A 109 -3.35 2.45 -7.06
CA GLY A 109 -4.51 2.60 -6.20
C GLY A 109 -5.14 3.98 -6.32
N ARG A 110 -6.37 4.12 -5.82
CA ARG A 110 -7.07 5.41 -5.71
C ARG A 110 -7.56 5.61 -4.27
N VAL A 111 -7.24 6.76 -3.70
CA VAL A 111 -7.73 7.15 -2.37
C VAL A 111 -9.22 7.48 -2.47
N VAL A 112 -10.07 6.57 -2.00
CA VAL A 112 -11.54 6.77 -1.94
C VAL A 112 -11.87 7.80 -0.87
N LYS A 113 -11.13 7.78 0.25
CA LYS A 113 -11.36 8.65 1.39
C LYS A 113 -10.10 8.79 2.24
N ALA A 114 -9.75 10.01 2.66
CA ALA A 114 -8.68 10.26 3.63
C ALA A 114 -9.19 11.09 4.83
N TRP A 115 -8.63 10.87 6.02
CA TRP A 115 -8.88 11.70 7.22
C TRP A 115 -7.72 11.67 8.22
N LEU A 116 -7.67 12.63 9.15
CA LEU A 116 -6.65 12.68 10.21
C LEU A 116 -6.84 11.55 11.23
N HIS A 117 -5.75 10.89 11.62
CA HIS A 117 -5.79 9.77 12.55
C HIS A 117 -6.25 10.22 13.96
N PRO A 118 -7.27 9.57 14.57
CA PRO A 118 -7.91 10.06 15.80
C PRO A 118 -6.99 10.12 17.02
N GLU A 119 -5.95 9.27 17.08
CA GLU A 119 -4.94 9.24 18.14
C GLU A 119 -3.54 9.75 17.70
N ALA A 120 -3.40 10.42 16.54
CA ALA A 120 -2.07 10.83 16.06
C ALA A 120 -2.08 12.01 15.06
N ASP A 121 -1.60 13.17 15.51
CA ASP A 121 -1.55 14.42 14.74
C ASP A 121 -0.61 14.40 13.51
N THR A 122 0.21 13.35 13.38
CA THR A 122 1.17 13.19 12.27
C THR A 122 0.80 12.07 11.30
N LEU A 123 -0.35 11.41 11.48
CA LEU A 123 -0.81 10.33 10.61
C LEU A 123 -2.13 10.69 9.93
N TYR A 124 -2.23 10.36 8.65
CA TYR A 124 -3.52 10.21 7.99
C TYR A 124 -3.96 8.74 8.02
N VAL A 125 -5.24 8.51 7.75
CA VAL A 125 -5.84 7.21 7.51
C VAL A 125 -6.54 7.29 6.16
N GLU A 126 -6.22 6.34 5.28
CA GLU A 126 -6.71 6.29 3.91
C GLU A 126 -7.50 5.00 3.66
N GLU A 127 -8.69 5.11 3.06
CA GLU A 127 -9.37 4.01 2.38
C GLU A 127 -8.95 4.04 0.91
N VAL A 128 -8.14 3.07 0.49
CA VAL A 128 -7.53 3.04 -0.85
C VAL A 128 -8.03 1.84 -1.65
N ASP A 129 -8.71 2.10 -2.75
CA ASP A 129 -9.07 1.09 -3.75
C ASP A 129 -7.82 0.63 -4.49
N VAL A 130 -7.60 -0.68 -4.54
CA VAL A 130 -6.50 -1.37 -5.25
C VAL A 130 -7.03 -2.53 -6.09
N GLY A 131 -8.25 -2.41 -6.63
CA GLY A 131 -8.90 -3.42 -7.47
C GLY A 131 -9.32 -4.68 -6.70
N GLU A 132 -9.61 -4.55 -5.41
CA GLU A 132 -10.06 -5.62 -4.52
C GLU A 132 -11.52 -5.38 -4.10
N GLU A 133 -12.20 -6.40 -3.56
CA GLU A 133 -13.63 -6.30 -3.18
C GLU A 133 -13.95 -5.18 -2.18
N GLN A 134 -12.96 -4.73 -1.41
CA GLN A 134 -13.08 -3.69 -0.38
C GLN A 134 -11.82 -2.81 -0.39
N PRO A 135 -11.95 -1.47 -0.32
CA PRO A 135 -10.80 -0.57 -0.17
C PRO A 135 -9.96 -0.93 1.08
N ARG A 136 -8.64 -0.90 0.93
CA ARG A 136 -7.72 -1.18 2.02
C ARG A 136 -7.57 0.03 2.92
N THR A 137 -7.66 -0.19 4.24
CA THR A 137 -7.17 0.80 5.20
C THR A 137 -5.65 0.84 5.16
N ILE A 138 -5.10 2.02 4.87
CA ILE A 138 -3.69 2.39 4.98
C ILE A 138 -3.59 3.54 6.01
N CYS A 139 -2.41 3.74 6.59
CA CYS A 139 -2.11 4.95 7.39
C CYS A 139 -0.78 5.54 6.93
N SER A 140 -0.79 6.73 6.33
CA SER A 140 0.43 7.44 5.90
C SER A 140 0.95 8.46 6.93
N GLY A 141 2.23 8.81 6.84
CA GLY A 141 2.88 9.85 7.67
C GLY A 141 2.84 11.26 7.09
N LEU A 142 1.89 11.55 6.20
CA LEU A 142 2.01 12.66 5.23
C LEU A 142 1.50 14.04 5.72
N VAL A 143 0.93 14.12 6.92
CA VAL A 143 0.28 15.34 7.48
C VAL A 143 1.18 16.59 7.48
N LYS A 144 2.50 16.43 7.54
CA LYS A 144 3.46 17.54 7.52
C LYS A 144 3.79 18.07 6.11
N TYR A 145 3.58 17.25 5.08
CA TYR A 145 4.08 17.49 3.72
C TYR A 145 2.96 17.77 2.72
N LEU A 146 1.80 17.13 2.90
CA LEU A 146 0.67 17.20 1.97
C LEU A 146 -0.62 17.53 2.72
N PRO A 147 -1.42 18.51 2.26
CA PRO A 147 -2.75 18.77 2.80
C PRO A 147 -3.72 17.66 2.38
N LEU A 148 -4.74 17.42 3.19
CA LEU A 148 -5.74 16.38 2.98
C LEU A 148 -6.41 16.45 1.59
N ASP A 149 -6.63 17.67 1.09
CA ASP A 149 -7.25 17.94 -0.22
C ASP A 149 -6.40 17.46 -1.42
N GLN A 150 -5.10 17.19 -1.23
CA GLN A 150 -4.23 16.58 -2.26
C GLN A 150 -4.16 15.04 -2.14
N LEU A 151 -4.65 14.46 -1.04
CA LEU A 151 -4.78 13.01 -0.85
C LEU A 151 -6.16 12.51 -1.28
N GLN A 152 -7.23 13.25 -0.98
CA GLN A 152 -8.60 12.88 -1.34
C GLN A 152 -8.76 12.71 -2.86
N ASP A 153 -9.36 11.58 -3.29
CA ASP A 153 -9.55 11.21 -4.70
C ASP A 153 -8.28 11.10 -5.56
N SER A 154 -7.08 11.17 -4.96
CA SER A 154 -5.82 11.02 -5.66
C SER A 154 -5.58 9.58 -6.14
N ASN A 155 -4.96 9.45 -7.32
CA ASN A 155 -4.35 8.20 -7.75
C ASN A 155 -2.92 8.13 -7.19
N VAL A 156 -2.56 6.96 -6.65
CA VAL A 156 -1.33 6.72 -5.89
C VAL A 156 -0.73 5.38 -6.26
N ILE A 157 0.56 5.19 -6.01
CA ILE A 157 1.18 3.85 -6.05
C ILE A 157 1.22 3.25 -4.64
N VAL A 158 0.80 1.99 -4.52
CA VAL A 158 0.64 1.26 -3.25
C VAL A 158 1.50 0.00 -3.25
N LEU A 159 2.32 -0.19 -2.22
CA LEU A 159 2.96 -1.48 -1.94
C LEU A 159 2.02 -2.35 -1.09
N ALA A 160 1.45 -3.38 -1.72
CA ALA A 160 0.30 -4.14 -1.23
C ALA A 160 0.66 -5.47 -0.53
N ASN A 161 1.83 -6.07 -0.77
CA ASN A 161 2.22 -7.33 -0.13
C ASN A 161 3.06 -7.17 1.15
N LEU A 162 3.18 -5.97 1.72
CA LEU A 162 3.72 -5.80 3.07
C LEU A 162 2.83 -6.49 4.11
N LYS A 163 3.46 -7.01 5.17
CA LYS A 163 2.74 -7.54 6.33
C LYS A 163 2.04 -6.38 7.07
N PRO A 164 0.71 -6.44 7.31
CA PRO A 164 -0.01 -5.34 7.93
C PRO A 164 0.55 -4.91 9.29
N ARG A 165 0.58 -3.60 9.53
CA ARG A 165 1.17 -2.97 10.72
C ARG A 165 0.10 -2.22 11.49
N ASN A 166 0.03 -2.45 12.81
CA ASN A 166 -0.78 -1.60 13.69
C ASN A 166 -0.04 -0.28 13.94
N MET A 167 -0.71 0.83 13.65
CA MET A 167 -0.26 2.20 13.87
C MET A 167 -1.35 2.87 14.71
N ARG A 168 -1.07 3.07 16.01
CA ARG A 168 -1.94 3.79 16.96
C ARG A 168 -3.38 3.25 17.00
N GLY A 169 -3.52 1.92 17.00
CA GLY A 169 -4.81 1.22 17.05
C GLY A 169 -5.34 0.81 15.68
N ILE A 170 -5.03 1.56 14.61
CA ILE A 170 -5.50 1.28 13.25
C ILE A 170 -4.50 0.39 12.52
N LYS A 171 -5.02 -0.64 11.83
CA LYS A 171 -4.22 -1.62 11.07
C LYS A 171 -4.05 -1.12 9.63
N SER A 172 -2.86 -0.63 9.28
CA SER A 172 -2.47 -0.34 7.90
C SER A 172 -2.16 -1.65 7.15
N ASN A 173 -2.72 -1.82 5.95
CA ASN A 173 -2.60 -3.02 5.10
C ASN A 173 -1.89 -2.72 3.77
N GLY A 174 -0.99 -1.75 3.77
CA GLY A 174 -0.17 -1.33 2.65
C GLY A 174 0.74 -0.16 3.02
N MET A 175 1.37 0.44 2.02
CA MET A 175 2.20 1.64 2.13
C MET A 175 2.02 2.48 0.86
N LEU A 176 1.79 3.78 1.01
CA LEU A 176 1.78 4.72 -0.12
C LEU A 176 3.21 5.06 -0.51
N MET A 177 3.58 4.82 -1.76
CA MET A 177 4.91 5.06 -2.27
C MET A 177 5.10 6.56 -2.53
N CYS A 178 6.12 7.15 -1.92
CA CYS A 178 6.42 8.58 -2.00
C CYS A 178 7.85 8.81 -2.49
N ALA A 179 8.09 9.92 -3.19
CA ALA A 179 9.42 10.48 -3.38
C ALA A 179 9.73 11.40 -2.19
N SER A 180 10.95 11.33 -1.65
CA SER A 180 11.44 12.20 -0.58
C SER A 180 12.83 12.75 -0.91
N ASP A 181 13.04 14.04 -0.63
CA ASP A 181 14.35 14.67 -0.81
C ASP A 181 15.41 14.13 0.18
N ALA A 182 16.68 14.43 -0.08
CA ALA A 182 17.79 13.96 0.75
C ALA A 182 17.80 14.53 2.18
N SER A 183 17.02 15.59 2.43
CA SER A 183 16.81 16.17 3.77
C SER A 183 15.62 15.53 4.52
N HIS A 184 14.75 14.82 3.81
CA HIS A 184 13.40 14.42 4.23
C HIS A 184 12.54 15.61 4.72
N GLU A 185 12.74 16.80 4.12
CA GLU A 185 11.94 18.01 4.35
C GLU A 185 10.76 18.08 3.38
N ASN A 186 10.95 17.60 2.14
CA ASN A 186 9.92 17.59 1.10
C ASN A 186 9.58 16.14 0.72
N VAL A 187 8.29 15.82 0.71
CA VAL A 187 7.75 14.50 0.34
C VAL A 187 6.56 14.67 -0.61
N GLU A 188 6.59 13.96 -1.74
CA GLU A 188 5.54 13.95 -2.76
C GLU A 188 5.05 12.52 -3.01
N LEU A 189 3.77 12.34 -3.31
CA LEU A 189 3.23 11.05 -3.76
C LEU A 189 3.83 10.65 -5.10
N LEU A 190 4.08 9.35 -5.31
CA LEU A 190 4.22 8.81 -6.67
C LEU A 190 2.83 8.68 -7.30
N ALA A 191 2.63 9.46 -8.36
CA ALA A 191 1.41 9.47 -9.16
C ALA A 191 1.56 8.53 -10.38
N PRO A 192 0.61 7.62 -10.61
CA PRO A 192 0.45 6.99 -11.92
C PRO A 192 -0.06 8.02 -12.95
N PRO A 193 0.16 7.79 -14.25
CA PRO A 193 -0.36 8.65 -15.30
C PRO A 193 -1.90 8.61 -15.40
N GLU A 194 -2.47 9.63 -16.06
CA GLU A 194 -3.91 9.67 -16.33
C GLU A 194 -4.34 8.46 -17.17
N GLY A 195 -5.37 7.74 -16.71
CA GLY A 195 -5.88 6.54 -17.36
C GLY A 195 -5.42 5.21 -16.77
N SER A 196 -4.45 5.18 -15.85
CA SER A 196 -4.10 3.96 -15.10
C SER A 196 -5.28 3.45 -14.27
N VAL A 197 -5.44 2.13 -14.19
CA VAL A 197 -6.60 1.48 -13.56
C VAL A 197 -6.27 1.05 -12.12
N PRO A 198 -7.11 1.36 -11.10
CA PRO A 198 -6.93 0.85 -9.75
C PRO A 198 -6.80 -0.67 -9.71
N GLY A 199 -5.78 -1.16 -9.01
CA GLY A 199 -5.41 -2.58 -8.96
C GLY A 199 -4.53 -3.08 -10.10
N GLU A 200 -4.21 -2.25 -11.12
CA GLU A 200 -3.16 -2.62 -12.07
C GLU A 200 -1.83 -2.82 -11.33
N ARG A 201 -1.18 -3.96 -11.58
CA ARG A 201 0.16 -4.23 -11.05
C ARG A 201 1.22 -3.45 -11.84
N VAL A 202 2.04 -2.74 -11.10
CA VAL A 202 3.18 -1.98 -11.61
C VAL A 202 4.34 -2.93 -11.90
N TRP A 203 5.08 -2.65 -12.96
CA TRP A 203 6.33 -3.34 -13.30
C TRP A 203 7.46 -2.32 -13.55
N PHE A 204 8.67 -2.84 -13.77
CA PHE A 204 9.86 -2.04 -14.08
C PHE A 204 10.38 -2.42 -15.46
N GLY A 205 10.91 -1.45 -16.21
CA GLY A 205 11.57 -1.71 -17.49
C GLY A 205 10.64 -1.74 -18.70
N SER A 206 10.78 -2.77 -19.53
CA SER A 206 10.08 -2.99 -20.81
C SER A 206 8.73 -3.70 -20.68
N GLU A 207 7.94 -3.77 -21.76
CA GLU A 207 6.70 -4.57 -21.80
C GLU A 207 7.02 -6.09 -21.87
N ASP A 208 8.20 -6.45 -22.38
CA ASP A 208 8.69 -7.83 -22.37
C ASP A 208 8.94 -8.31 -20.93
N GLU A 209 9.53 -7.46 -20.09
CA GLU A 209 9.78 -7.76 -18.67
C GLU A 209 8.50 -7.88 -17.85
N LYS A 210 7.44 -7.12 -18.18
CA LYS A 210 6.10 -7.29 -17.62
C LYS A 210 5.55 -8.70 -17.86
N SER A 211 5.81 -9.26 -19.05
CA SER A 211 5.38 -10.61 -19.43
C SER A 211 6.19 -11.71 -18.72
N ILE A 212 7.34 -11.36 -18.14
CA ILE A 212 8.24 -12.23 -17.38
C ILE A 212 8.08 -12.00 -15.87
N GLN A 213 7.28 -11.01 -15.44
CA GLN A 213 7.18 -10.59 -14.04
C GLN A 213 6.65 -11.69 -13.12
N SER A 214 7.52 -12.21 -12.25
CA SER A 214 7.22 -13.21 -11.22
C SER A 214 5.96 -12.89 -10.41
N GLU A 215 5.23 -13.91 -9.96
CA GLU A 215 4.11 -13.74 -9.04
C GLU A 215 4.52 -13.01 -7.75
N PRO A 216 3.67 -12.13 -7.19
CA PRO A 216 3.98 -11.39 -5.97
C PRO A 216 4.20 -12.32 -4.77
N ALA A 217 5.30 -12.13 -4.05
CA ALA A 217 5.60 -12.92 -2.87
C ALA A 217 4.63 -12.62 -1.72
N THR A 218 4.38 -13.60 -0.85
CA THR A 218 3.59 -13.38 0.37
C THR A 218 4.31 -12.43 1.33
N GLY A 219 3.57 -11.63 2.12
CA GLY A 219 4.19 -10.70 3.07
C GLY A 219 5.06 -11.34 4.15
N ASN A 220 4.92 -12.65 4.39
CA ASN A 220 5.85 -13.42 5.22
C ASN A 220 7.20 -13.66 4.50
N GLN A 221 7.22 -13.86 3.19
CA GLN A 221 8.46 -13.95 2.40
C GLN A 221 9.12 -12.57 2.26
N VAL A 222 8.34 -11.51 1.98
CA VAL A 222 8.83 -10.12 1.92
C VAL A 222 9.55 -9.75 3.22
N GLN A 223 8.91 -9.96 4.39
CA GLN A 223 9.52 -9.67 5.69
C GLN A 223 10.71 -10.59 6.03
N LYS A 224 10.65 -11.90 5.74
CA LYS A 224 11.74 -12.83 6.09
C LYS A 224 12.99 -12.66 5.24
N LYS A 225 12.84 -12.36 3.94
CA LYS A 225 13.96 -12.13 3.01
C LYS A 225 14.41 -10.66 2.98
N LYS A 226 13.71 -9.74 3.66
CA LYS A 226 13.93 -8.28 3.59
C LYS A 226 13.93 -7.76 2.14
N ILE A 227 12.91 -8.17 1.38
CA ILE A 227 12.84 -7.87 -0.06
C ILE A 227 12.70 -6.37 -0.28
N TRP A 228 11.82 -5.71 0.49
CA TRP A 228 11.65 -4.26 0.42
C TRP A 228 12.93 -3.52 0.77
N GLU A 229 13.57 -3.87 1.89
CA GLU A 229 14.78 -3.19 2.36
C GLU A 229 16.00 -3.43 1.45
N SER A 230 15.99 -4.48 0.62
CA SER A 230 16.99 -4.72 -0.43
C SER A 230 16.70 -3.95 -1.72
N VAL A 231 15.42 -3.71 -2.04
CA VAL A 231 15.00 -3.02 -3.27
C VAL A 231 14.96 -1.49 -3.11
N GLN A 232 14.54 -1.00 -1.94
CA GLN A 232 14.35 0.42 -1.66
C GLN A 232 15.56 1.31 -2.02
N PRO A 233 16.83 0.97 -1.70
CA PRO A 233 17.99 1.83 -2.01
C PRO A 233 18.20 2.11 -3.51
N HIS A 234 17.60 1.27 -4.36
CA HIS A 234 17.67 1.37 -5.82
C HIS A 234 16.46 2.09 -6.43
N LEU A 235 15.39 2.35 -5.66
CA LEU A 235 14.21 3.09 -6.11
C LEU A 235 14.43 4.61 -5.93
N LYS A 236 14.48 5.33 -7.05
CA LYS A 236 14.74 6.79 -7.07
C LYS A 236 13.90 7.48 -8.13
N THR A 237 13.88 8.81 -8.12
CA THR A 237 13.36 9.62 -9.23
C THR A 237 14.50 10.12 -10.12
N THR A 238 14.21 10.31 -11.40
CA THR A 238 15.13 10.90 -12.39
C THR A 238 14.96 12.42 -12.46
N ASP A 239 15.82 13.09 -13.24
CA ASP A 239 15.73 14.53 -13.57
C ASP A 239 14.39 14.91 -14.23
N ASN A 240 13.71 13.93 -14.84
CA ASN A 240 12.37 14.09 -15.44
C ASN A 240 11.23 13.75 -14.44
N CYS A 241 11.50 13.67 -13.14
CA CYS A 241 10.58 13.26 -12.07
C CYS A 241 10.01 11.82 -12.20
N VAL A 242 10.42 11.05 -13.21
CA VAL A 242 9.98 9.65 -13.41
C VAL A 242 10.65 8.74 -12.37
N ALA A 243 9.86 7.88 -11.74
CA ALA A 243 10.33 6.87 -10.80
C ALA A 243 11.02 5.70 -11.53
N VAL A 244 12.19 5.28 -11.04
CA VAL A 244 13.03 4.22 -11.61
C VAL A 244 13.54 3.26 -10.53
N LEU A 245 13.79 2.02 -10.92
CA LEU A 245 14.59 1.05 -10.18
C LEU A 245 15.97 0.94 -10.87
N GLY A 246 16.98 1.60 -10.31
CA GLY A 246 18.25 1.80 -11.01
C GLY A 246 18.03 2.62 -12.29
N GLU A 247 18.13 1.96 -13.45
CA GLU A 247 17.85 2.56 -14.77
C GLU A 247 16.45 2.21 -15.32
N GLN A 248 15.70 1.32 -14.65
CA GLN A 248 14.46 0.75 -15.18
C GLN A 248 13.22 1.58 -14.77
N PRO A 249 12.46 2.19 -15.69
CA PRO A 249 11.30 3.00 -15.34
C PRO A 249 10.15 2.19 -14.74
N MET A 250 9.55 2.73 -13.68
CA MET A 250 8.33 2.21 -13.07
C MET A 250 7.13 2.50 -13.99
N ARG A 251 6.33 1.49 -14.33
CA ARG A 251 5.31 1.56 -15.40
C ARG A 251 3.95 0.95 -15.05
N THR A 252 2.96 1.46 -15.77
CA THR A 252 1.55 1.04 -15.86
C THR A 252 1.14 0.99 -17.34
N SER A 253 0.00 0.40 -17.68
CA SER A 253 -0.55 0.33 -19.04
C SER A 253 -0.73 1.69 -19.71
N ALA A 254 -1.01 2.74 -18.92
CA ALA A 254 -1.15 4.12 -19.41
C ALA A 254 0.17 4.90 -19.49
N GLY A 255 1.28 4.37 -18.96
CA GLY A 255 2.61 5.00 -19.05
C GLY A 255 3.47 4.89 -17.79
N MET A 256 4.44 5.79 -17.66
CA MET A 256 5.43 5.82 -16.56
C MET A 256 4.90 6.56 -15.33
N VAL A 257 5.29 6.08 -14.15
CA VAL A 257 4.97 6.71 -12.84
C VAL A 257 5.92 7.90 -12.59
N PHE A 258 5.39 8.99 -12.03
CA PHE A 258 6.16 10.21 -11.74
C PHE A 258 5.83 10.80 -10.36
N CYS A 259 6.76 11.56 -9.80
CA CYS A 259 6.47 12.56 -8.77
C CYS A 259 6.22 13.93 -9.41
N LYS A 260 5.90 14.95 -8.61
CA LYS A 260 5.41 16.25 -9.08
C LYS A 260 6.53 17.25 -9.35
N SER A 261 7.61 17.22 -8.57
CA SER A 261 8.78 18.11 -8.73
C SER A 261 10.11 17.54 -8.19
N LEU A 262 10.09 16.50 -7.35
CA LEU A 262 11.29 15.99 -6.68
C LEU A 262 12.21 15.16 -7.60
N GLN A 263 13.27 15.78 -8.13
CA GLN A 263 14.32 15.14 -8.94
C GLN A 263 15.41 14.47 -8.09
N GLY A 264 15.94 13.32 -8.53
CA GLY A 264 17.04 12.60 -7.84
C GLY A 264 16.68 12.05 -6.45
N ALA A 265 15.39 12.07 -6.09
CA ALA A 265 14.87 11.79 -4.77
C ALA A 265 14.85 10.29 -4.45
N SER A 266 14.88 9.93 -3.16
CA SER A 266 14.72 8.56 -2.71
C SER A 266 13.24 8.20 -2.66
N VAL A 267 12.87 7.01 -3.14
CA VAL A 267 11.51 6.48 -2.96
C VAL A 267 11.41 5.74 -1.62
N SER A 268 10.25 5.85 -0.96
CA SER A 268 9.94 5.26 0.35
C SER A 268 8.46 4.93 0.49
#